data_AF-A0A810JZH5-F1
#
_entry.id   AF-A0A810JZH5-F1
#
_cell.length_a   1.000
_cell.length_b   1.000
_cell.length_c   1.000
_cell.angle_alpha   90.00
_cell.angle_beta   90.00
_cell.angle_gamma   90.00
#
_symmetry.space_group_name_H-M   'P 1'
#
loop_
_entity.id
_entity.type
_entity.pdbx_description
1 polymer ?
#
loop_
_entity_poly.entity_id
_entity_poly.type
_entity_poly.pdbx_seq_one_letter_code
_entity_poly.pdbx_strand_id
1 'polypeptide(L)'
;MTVSDLKKIEFTSDYLEKTVNQNKFDIGNYQVEEKNKVFSILNNTSGEKFIIFKKISGKAINKKILQELLQNNRTDKVLSGFKSKEGKAFNARLLFDPNVMKVTMEFEKNSPNGDKKSIHDIVNGYEVVEKTKVFEIKELATGDIFIFYKNNSGKTMSLKMVKELLENGKTKEKITGFISKDNKKYSAFLIFDSKNKIIKKEF
;
A
#
# COMPACT_ATOMS: atom_id res chain seq x y z
N MET A 1 -19.26 14.13 -63.47
CA MET A 1 -18.78 13.27 -62.37
C MET A 1 -19.36 11.88 -62.60
N THR A 2 -18.52 10.94 -62.99
CA THR A 2 -18.86 9.56 -63.29
C THR A 2 -18.82 8.69 -62.01
N VAL A 3 -19.43 7.52 -62.03
CA VAL A 3 -19.34 6.53 -60.93
C VAL A 3 -17.87 6.14 -60.63
N SER A 4 -16.99 6.27 -61.63
CA SER A 4 -15.55 6.06 -61.49
C SER A 4 -14.86 7.20 -60.73
N ASP A 5 -15.40 8.42 -60.79
CA ASP A 5 -14.88 9.59 -60.05
C ASP A 5 -15.27 9.51 -58.56
N LEU A 6 -16.41 8.92 -58.22
CA LEU A 6 -16.87 8.68 -56.85
C LEU A 6 -16.04 7.64 -56.08
N LYS A 7 -15.35 6.73 -56.77
CA LYS A 7 -14.48 5.71 -56.17
C LYS A 7 -13.06 6.19 -55.87
N LYS A 8 -12.68 7.39 -56.33
CA LYS A 8 -11.35 7.99 -56.15
C LYS A 8 -11.28 9.07 -55.09
N ILE A 9 -12.39 9.37 -54.42
CA ILE A 9 -12.41 10.37 -53.35
C ILE A 9 -11.83 9.70 -52.10
N GLU A 10 -10.81 10.33 -51.50
CA GLU A 10 -10.08 10.03 -50.25
C GLU A 10 -10.95 9.71 -49.01
N PHE A 11 -12.26 9.54 -49.19
CA PHE A 11 -13.26 9.35 -48.15
C PHE A 11 -13.11 8.04 -47.38
N THR A 12 -12.46 7.03 -47.95
CA THR A 12 -12.19 5.77 -47.25
C THR A 12 -10.89 5.78 -46.46
N SER A 13 -9.81 6.47 -46.89
CA SER A 13 -8.55 6.42 -46.15
C SER A 13 -8.65 7.13 -44.81
N ASP A 14 -9.12 8.37 -44.79
CA ASP A 14 -9.06 9.21 -43.58
C ASP A 14 -10.05 8.74 -42.51
N TYR A 15 -11.21 8.22 -42.92
CA TYR A 15 -12.19 7.64 -42.01
C TYR A 15 -11.72 6.28 -41.50
N LEU A 16 -11.17 5.40 -42.36
CA LEU A 16 -10.61 4.12 -41.92
C LEU A 16 -9.38 4.33 -41.02
N GLU A 17 -8.49 5.26 -41.36
CA GLU A 17 -7.33 5.63 -40.53
C GLU A 17 -7.76 6.24 -39.19
N LYS A 18 -8.76 7.13 -39.17
CA LYS A 18 -9.37 7.59 -37.91
C LYS A 18 -9.95 6.44 -37.10
N THR A 19 -10.61 5.47 -37.73
CA THR A 19 -11.23 4.34 -37.03
C THR A 19 -10.19 3.34 -36.52
N VAL A 20 -9.09 3.15 -37.26
CA VAL A 20 -7.95 2.30 -36.91
C VAL A 20 -7.07 2.93 -35.81
N ASN A 21 -6.96 4.26 -35.78
CA ASN A 21 -6.12 5.00 -34.83
C ASN A 21 -6.87 5.61 -33.64
N GLN A 22 -8.21 5.49 -33.55
CA GLN A 22 -9.02 6.03 -32.44
C GLN A 22 -8.60 5.53 -31.05
N ASN A 23 -7.98 4.36 -31.00
CA ASN A 23 -7.52 3.73 -29.77
C ASN A 23 -6.06 4.07 -29.44
N LYS A 24 -5.36 4.84 -30.28
CA LYS A 24 -3.97 5.23 -30.06
C LYS A 24 -3.86 6.70 -29.70
N PHE A 25 -3.02 7.02 -28.73
CA PHE A 25 -2.76 8.39 -28.29
C PHE A 25 -1.43 8.47 -27.54
N ASP A 26 -0.86 9.66 -27.47
CA ASP A 26 0.41 9.88 -26.79
C ASP A 26 0.19 10.53 -25.41
N ILE A 27 1.01 10.12 -24.44
CA ILE A 27 1.15 10.77 -23.14
C ILE A 27 2.63 11.05 -22.92
N GLY A 28 3.06 12.29 -23.11
CA GLY A 28 4.49 12.64 -23.01
C GLY A 28 5.32 11.83 -24.02
N ASN A 29 6.32 11.09 -23.52
CA ASN A 29 7.17 10.20 -24.31
C ASN A 29 6.60 8.78 -24.49
N TYR A 30 5.37 8.53 -24.05
CA TYR A 30 4.71 7.23 -24.16
C TYR A 30 3.70 7.21 -25.31
N GLN A 31 3.83 6.24 -26.21
CA GLN A 31 2.77 5.89 -27.16
C GLN A 31 1.85 4.84 -26.52
N VAL A 32 0.55 5.12 -26.47
CA VAL A 32 -0.46 4.27 -25.84
C VAL A 32 -1.42 3.74 -26.88
N GLU A 33 -1.71 2.44 -26.82
CA GLU A 33 -2.78 1.76 -27.57
C GLU A 33 -3.78 1.14 -26.59
N GLU A 34 -5.02 1.61 -26.63
CA GLU A 34 -6.12 1.11 -25.82
C GLU A 34 -6.68 -0.19 -26.40
N LYS A 35 -6.55 -1.28 -25.64
CA LYS A 35 -7.11 -2.60 -25.95
C LYS A 35 -8.31 -2.88 -25.04
N ASN A 36 -8.95 -4.03 -25.23
CA ASN A 36 -10.14 -4.41 -24.46
C ASN A 36 -9.89 -4.39 -22.92
N LYS A 37 -8.81 -5.05 -22.46
CA LYS A 37 -8.52 -5.19 -21.01
C LYS A 37 -7.35 -4.33 -20.50
N VAL A 38 -6.54 -3.79 -21.40
CA VAL A 38 -5.26 -3.14 -21.07
C VAL A 38 -5.01 -1.92 -21.95
N PHE A 39 -4.18 -1.02 -21.47
CA PHE A 39 -3.41 -0.08 -22.27
C PHE A 39 -2.08 -0.74 -22.60
N SER A 40 -1.74 -0.83 -23.88
CA SER A 40 -0.44 -1.28 -24.38
C SER A 40 0.43 -0.05 -24.59
N ILE A 41 1.60 0.00 -23.97
CA ILE A 41 2.39 1.22 -23.85
C ILE A 41 3.80 0.97 -24.37
N LEU A 42 4.30 1.88 -25.19
CA LEU A 42 5.68 1.95 -25.64
C LEU A 42 6.29 3.24 -25.09
N ASN A 43 7.41 3.12 -24.36
CA ASN A 43 8.24 4.27 -24.01
C ASN A 43 9.14 4.59 -25.21
N ASN A 44 8.92 5.73 -25.86
CA ASN A 44 9.68 6.12 -27.06
C ASN A 44 11.14 6.50 -26.76
N THR A 45 11.46 6.77 -25.49
CA THR A 45 12.83 7.10 -25.08
C THR A 45 13.66 5.84 -24.82
N SER A 46 13.11 4.87 -24.08
CA SER A 46 13.83 3.63 -23.75
C SER A 46 13.58 2.49 -24.75
N GLY A 47 12.54 2.59 -25.58
CA GLY A 47 12.08 1.52 -26.47
C GLY A 47 11.30 0.42 -25.75
N GLU A 48 11.09 0.54 -24.44
CA GLU A 48 10.49 -0.50 -23.61
C GLU A 48 8.97 -0.57 -23.77
N LYS A 49 8.44 -1.79 -23.73
CA LYS A 49 7.02 -2.08 -23.91
C LYS A 49 6.44 -2.72 -22.65
N PHE A 50 5.31 -2.20 -22.20
CA PHE A 50 4.59 -2.72 -21.04
C PHE A 50 3.08 -2.53 -21.17
N ILE A 51 2.33 -3.07 -20.22
CA ILE A 51 0.88 -2.97 -20.17
C ILE A 51 0.40 -2.42 -18.83
N ILE A 52 -0.67 -1.63 -18.86
CA ILE A 52 -1.43 -1.24 -17.67
C ILE A 52 -2.86 -1.74 -17.83
N PHE A 53 -3.37 -2.49 -16.86
CA PHE A 53 -4.75 -2.98 -16.90
C PHE A 53 -5.75 -1.83 -16.80
N LYS A 54 -6.81 -1.88 -17.62
CA LYS A 54 -7.93 -0.92 -17.57
C LYS A 54 -8.79 -1.08 -16.32
N LYS A 55 -8.55 -2.13 -15.53
CA LYS A 55 -9.21 -2.38 -14.25
C LYS A 55 -8.22 -2.94 -13.25
N ILE A 56 -8.07 -2.26 -12.11
CA ILE A 56 -7.18 -2.65 -11.01
C ILE A 56 -8.04 -2.77 -9.75
N SER A 57 -8.04 -3.96 -9.12
CA SER A 57 -8.83 -4.26 -7.91
C SER A 57 -10.27 -3.74 -7.98
N GLY A 58 -10.98 -4.02 -9.07
CA GLY A 58 -12.36 -3.60 -9.25
C GLY A 58 -12.56 -2.17 -9.80
N LYS A 59 -11.55 -1.30 -9.72
CA LYS A 59 -11.62 0.10 -10.17
C LYS A 59 -11.15 0.26 -11.62
N ALA A 60 -11.94 0.96 -12.43
CA ALA A 60 -11.57 1.31 -13.81
C ALA A 60 -10.46 2.37 -13.83
N ILE A 61 -9.49 2.18 -14.72
CA ILE A 61 -8.41 3.12 -15.03
C ILE A 61 -8.79 3.87 -16.30
N ASN A 62 -9.16 5.14 -16.14
CA ASN A 62 -9.49 6.02 -17.27
C ASN A 62 -8.23 6.75 -17.77
N LYS A 63 -8.38 7.48 -18.89
CA LYS A 63 -7.26 8.21 -19.51
C LYS A 63 -6.60 9.21 -18.56
N LYS A 64 -7.37 9.87 -17.69
CA LYS A 64 -6.83 10.81 -16.69
C LYS A 64 -5.92 10.10 -15.68
N ILE A 65 -6.37 9.00 -15.09
CA ILE A 65 -5.56 8.20 -14.15
C ILE A 65 -4.31 7.66 -14.85
N LEU A 66 -4.46 7.18 -16.08
CA LEU A 66 -3.33 6.71 -16.88
C LEU A 66 -2.30 7.81 -17.13
N GLN A 67 -2.77 9.03 -17.45
CA GLN A 67 -1.93 10.19 -17.64
C GLN A 67 -1.15 10.55 -16.37
N GLU A 68 -1.82 10.60 -15.21
CA GLU A 68 -1.15 10.84 -13.92
C GLU A 68 -0.07 9.76 -13.64
N LEU A 69 -0.37 8.49 -13.90
CA LEU A 69 0.59 7.41 -13.70
C LEU A 69 1.83 7.51 -14.60
N LEU A 70 1.66 7.86 -15.88
CA LEU A 70 2.77 7.92 -16.83
C LEU A 70 3.59 9.21 -16.69
N GLN A 71 2.98 10.33 -16.30
CA GLN A 71 3.66 11.62 -16.17
C GLN A 71 4.25 11.83 -14.77
N ASN A 72 3.52 11.45 -13.73
CA ASN A 72 3.88 11.76 -12.35
C ASN A 72 4.34 10.52 -11.57
N ASN A 73 4.37 9.34 -12.20
CA ASN A 73 4.59 8.05 -11.55
C ASN A 73 3.59 7.73 -10.43
N ARG A 74 2.50 8.50 -10.30
CA ARG A 74 1.48 8.32 -9.26
C ARG A 74 0.22 9.12 -9.56
N THR A 75 -0.89 8.69 -8.97
CA THR A 75 -2.12 9.51 -8.93
C THR A 75 -1.99 10.63 -7.90
N ASP A 76 -2.45 11.84 -8.25
CA ASP A 76 -2.29 13.02 -7.39
C ASP A 76 -3.03 12.86 -6.06
N LYS A 77 -4.27 12.36 -6.14
CA LYS A 77 -5.17 12.14 -5.00
C LYS A 77 -5.35 10.65 -4.72
N VAL A 78 -5.74 10.33 -3.48
CA VAL A 78 -6.26 9.00 -3.17
C VAL A 78 -7.53 8.75 -3.96
N LEU A 79 -7.59 7.59 -4.59
CA LEU A 79 -8.75 7.10 -5.31
C LEU A 79 -9.56 6.17 -4.40
N SER A 80 -10.89 6.32 -4.43
CA SER A 80 -11.83 5.45 -3.73
C SER A 80 -12.41 4.35 -4.62
N GLY A 81 -13.08 3.35 -4.04
CA GLY A 81 -13.86 2.37 -4.82
C GLY A 81 -13.05 1.20 -5.39
N PHE A 82 -11.85 0.95 -4.88
CA PHE A 82 -11.20 -0.35 -5.05
C PHE A 82 -11.90 -1.41 -4.20
N LYS A 83 -11.77 -2.68 -4.57
CA LYS A 83 -12.35 -3.83 -3.88
C LYS A 83 -11.29 -4.88 -3.59
N SER A 84 -11.26 -5.38 -2.34
CA SER A 84 -10.40 -6.51 -1.95
C SER A 84 -10.89 -7.80 -2.59
N LYS A 85 -10.15 -8.90 -2.39
CA LYS A 85 -10.57 -10.24 -2.86
C LYS A 85 -11.89 -10.67 -2.21
N GLU A 86 -12.12 -10.25 -0.97
CA GLU A 86 -13.34 -10.46 -0.19
C GLU A 86 -14.46 -9.45 -0.53
N GLY A 87 -14.23 -8.57 -1.50
CA GLY A 87 -15.20 -7.58 -1.96
C GLY A 87 -15.30 -6.30 -1.12
N LYS A 88 -14.45 -6.14 -0.09
CA LYS A 88 -14.46 -4.94 0.77
C LYS A 88 -13.91 -3.73 0.04
N ALA A 89 -14.60 -2.60 0.15
CA ALA A 89 -14.15 -1.35 -0.45
C ALA A 89 -12.95 -0.76 0.29
N PHE A 90 -12.00 -0.19 -0.45
CA PHE A 90 -10.89 0.55 0.13
C PHE A 90 -10.44 1.71 -0.77
N ASN A 91 -9.64 2.59 -0.19
CA ASN A 91 -9.07 3.76 -0.85
C ASN A 91 -7.55 3.62 -0.94
N ALA A 92 -6.96 3.98 -2.08
CA ALA A 92 -5.51 3.94 -2.29
C ALA A 92 -5.09 4.98 -3.35
N ARG A 93 -3.83 5.43 -3.32
CA ARG A 93 -3.15 5.99 -4.50
C ARG A 93 -2.61 4.86 -5.35
N LEU A 94 -2.56 5.07 -6.66
CA LEU A 94 -1.82 4.19 -7.56
C LEU A 94 -0.44 4.80 -7.79
N LEU A 95 0.58 3.95 -7.77
CA LEU A 95 1.96 4.30 -8.10
C LEU A 95 2.37 3.52 -9.35
N PHE A 96 3.16 4.12 -10.23
CA PHE A 96 3.82 3.45 -11.35
C PHE A 96 5.32 3.45 -11.08
N ASP A 97 5.93 2.26 -11.04
CA ASP A 97 7.37 2.12 -10.93
C ASP A 97 7.98 1.94 -12.32
N PRO A 98 8.71 2.94 -12.85
CA PRO A 98 9.29 2.88 -14.19
C PRO A 98 10.42 1.85 -14.31
N ASN A 99 11.07 1.45 -13.21
CA ASN A 99 12.18 0.48 -13.26
C ASN A 99 11.68 -0.95 -13.49
N VAL A 100 10.48 -1.27 -12.98
CA VAL A 100 9.88 -2.61 -13.12
C VAL A 100 8.60 -2.61 -13.97
N MET A 101 8.20 -1.45 -14.48
CA MET A 101 7.01 -1.20 -15.32
C MET A 101 5.71 -1.74 -14.75
N LYS A 102 5.50 -1.56 -13.44
CA LYS A 102 4.32 -2.08 -12.74
C LYS A 102 3.60 -0.98 -11.99
N VAL A 103 2.27 -1.11 -11.96
CA VAL A 103 1.41 -0.30 -11.10
C VAL A 103 1.23 -0.99 -9.75
N THR A 104 1.52 -0.28 -8.67
CA THR A 104 1.31 -0.72 -7.29
C THR A 104 0.33 0.21 -6.57
N MET A 105 -0.07 -0.17 -5.35
CA MET A 105 -0.98 0.62 -4.53
C MET A 105 -0.25 1.18 -3.31
N GLU A 106 -0.38 2.49 -3.12
CA GLU A 106 -0.01 3.16 -1.88
C GLU A 106 -1.28 3.46 -1.10
N PHE A 107 -1.41 2.84 0.07
CA PHE A 107 -2.51 3.15 0.97
C PHE A 107 -2.11 4.36 1.79
N GLU A 108 -2.93 5.42 1.78
CA GLU A 108 -2.74 6.49 2.75
C GLU A 108 -2.74 5.86 4.14
N LYS A 109 -1.74 6.21 4.95
CA LYS A 109 -1.59 5.74 6.35
C LYS A 109 -2.77 6.15 7.26
N ASN A 110 -3.85 6.71 6.70
CA ASN A 110 -5.09 7.06 7.38
C ASN A 110 -6.29 6.77 6.45
N SER A 111 -6.74 5.51 6.37
CA SER A 111 -7.99 5.16 5.67
C SER A 111 -9.19 5.19 6.64
N PRO A 112 -10.39 5.67 6.25
CA PRO A 112 -11.51 5.96 7.15
C PRO A 112 -12.28 4.74 7.67
N ASN A 113 -11.72 3.52 7.56
CA ASN A 113 -12.27 2.32 8.18
C ASN A 113 -11.15 1.36 8.61
N GLY A 114 -10.72 1.50 9.87
CA GLY A 114 -10.55 0.32 10.71
C GLY A 114 -9.15 -0.09 11.15
N ASP A 115 -8.06 0.53 10.69
CA ASP A 115 -6.75 0.33 11.31
C ASP A 115 -6.45 1.54 12.18
N LYS A 116 -6.40 1.31 13.49
CA LYS A 116 -5.88 2.28 14.46
C LYS A 116 -4.59 2.85 13.87
N LYS A 117 -4.59 4.16 13.60
CA LYS A 117 -3.44 5.00 13.27
C LYS A 117 -2.20 4.29 13.80
N SER A 118 -1.28 3.81 12.95
CA SER A 118 -0.02 3.28 13.44
C SER A 118 0.62 4.42 14.22
N ILE A 119 0.50 4.35 15.54
CA ILE A 119 0.99 5.40 16.40
C ILE A 119 2.50 5.29 16.28
N HIS A 120 3.08 6.32 15.69
CA HIS A 120 4.49 6.49 15.56
C HIS A 120 4.94 7.32 16.75
N ASP A 121 5.55 6.66 17.72
CA ASP A 121 5.97 7.28 18.97
C ASP A 121 7.46 7.04 19.16
N ILE A 122 8.17 8.08 19.59
CA ILE A 122 9.56 7.99 19.99
C ILE A 122 9.60 8.01 21.51
N VAL A 123 10.22 6.99 22.11
CA VAL A 123 10.22 6.73 23.54
C VAL A 123 11.60 6.25 23.94
N ASN A 124 12.31 7.01 24.78
CA ASN A 124 13.61 6.63 25.35
C ASN A 124 14.63 6.07 24.32
N GLY A 125 14.75 6.71 23.16
CA GLY A 125 15.66 6.27 22.09
C GLY A 125 15.13 5.12 21.23
N TYR A 126 13.86 4.74 21.37
CA TYR A 126 13.17 3.76 20.54
C TYR A 126 12.07 4.42 19.72
N GLU A 127 11.99 4.07 18.44
CA GLU A 127 10.86 4.36 17.56
C GLU A 127 9.89 3.18 17.62
N VAL A 128 8.62 3.43 17.91
CA VAL A 128 7.57 2.42 18.08
C VAL A 128 6.52 2.60 16.99
N VAL A 129 6.20 1.51 16.29
CA VAL A 129 5.15 1.45 15.26
C VAL A 129 4.13 0.39 15.67
N GLU A 130 2.91 0.82 15.99
CA GLU A 130 1.81 -0.09 16.29
C GLU A 130 1.25 -0.75 15.01
N LYS A 131 1.28 -2.09 14.95
CA LYS A 131 0.70 -2.92 13.88
C LYS A 131 -0.43 -3.78 14.45
N THR A 132 -1.15 -4.53 13.61
CA THR A 132 -2.34 -5.29 14.03
C THR A 132 -2.05 -6.33 15.13
N LYS A 133 -0.92 -7.06 15.04
CA LYS A 133 -0.56 -8.15 15.98
C LYS A 133 0.63 -7.84 16.88
N VAL A 134 1.40 -6.81 16.55
CA VAL A 134 2.69 -6.51 17.18
C VAL A 134 2.88 -5.01 17.32
N PHE A 135 3.81 -4.62 18.19
CA PHE A 135 4.51 -3.35 18.13
C PHE A 135 5.88 -3.64 17.51
N GLU A 136 6.19 -2.98 16.42
CA GLU A 136 7.55 -2.97 15.85
C GLU A 136 8.32 -1.85 16.52
N ILE A 137 9.52 -2.16 16.99
CA ILE A 137 10.34 -1.25 17.78
C ILE A 137 11.71 -1.19 17.12
N LYS A 138 12.16 0.03 16.82
CA LYS A 138 13.50 0.29 16.29
C LYS A 138 14.29 1.07 17.33
N GLU A 139 15.45 0.55 17.71
CA GLU A 139 16.40 1.27 18.54
C GLU A 139 17.14 2.29 17.67
N LEU A 140 17.03 3.57 18.01
CA LEU A 140 17.57 4.66 17.18
C LEU A 140 19.10 4.70 17.21
N ALA A 141 19.72 4.27 18.31
CA ALA A 141 21.16 4.27 18.49
C ALA A 141 21.87 3.23 17.61
N THR A 142 21.33 2.02 17.51
CA THR A 142 21.94 0.90 16.76
C THR A 142 21.27 0.66 15.41
N GLY A 143 20.02 1.09 15.25
CA GLY A 143 19.16 0.74 14.12
C GLY A 143 18.50 -0.64 14.25
N ASP A 144 18.72 -1.36 15.35
CA ASP A 144 18.17 -2.70 15.56
C ASP A 144 16.65 -2.68 15.63
N ILE A 145 16.01 -3.67 15.00
CA ILE A 145 14.56 -3.80 14.95
C ILE A 145 14.14 -5.09 15.65
N PHE A 146 13.18 -4.97 16.57
CA PHE A 146 12.56 -6.09 17.27
C PHE A 146 11.05 -5.88 17.43
N ILE A 147 10.35 -6.90 17.90
CA ILE A 147 8.89 -6.88 18.00
C ILE A 147 8.41 -7.27 19.39
N PHE A 148 7.36 -6.59 19.85
CA PHE A 148 6.55 -7.04 20.97
C PHE A 148 5.19 -7.52 20.48
N TYR A 149 4.83 -8.77 20.75
CA TYR A 149 3.51 -9.28 20.45
C TYR A 149 2.45 -8.60 21.32
N LYS A 150 1.35 -8.17 20.70
CA LYS A 150 0.21 -7.60 21.43
C LYS A 150 -0.41 -8.62 22.36
N ASN A 151 -0.52 -9.88 21.95
CA ASN A 151 -0.95 -10.95 22.84
C ASN A 151 0.24 -11.46 23.65
N ASN A 152 0.18 -11.32 24.97
CA ASN A 152 1.15 -11.85 25.91
C ASN A 152 0.41 -12.68 26.96
N SER A 153 0.44 -14.01 26.83
CA SER A 153 -0.26 -14.97 27.71
C SER A 153 -1.75 -14.64 27.91
N GLY A 154 -2.49 -14.40 26.82
CA GLY A 154 -3.93 -14.10 26.86
C GLY A 154 -4.27 -12.66 27.22
N LYS A 155 -3.28 -11.83 27.56
CA LYS A 155 -3.46 -10.40 27.82
C LYS A 155 -3.01 -9.58 26.62
N THR A 156 -3.85 -8.64 26.19
CA THR A 156 -3.48 -7.67 25.15
C THR A 156 -2.68 -6.52 25.75
N MET A 157 -1.47 -6.31 25.26
CA MET A 157 -0.63 -5.17 25.60
C MET A 157 -1.16 -3.89 24.92
N SER A 158 -1.20 -2.80 25.67
CA SER A 158 -1.52 -1.48 25.16
C SER A 158 -0.25 -0.71 24.77
N LEU A 159 -0.37 0.30 23.93
CA LEU A 159 0.77 1.18 23.61
C LEU A 159 1.35 1.80 24.88
N LYS A 160 0.51 2.28 25.81
CA LYS A 160 0.95 2.85 27.10
C LYS A 160 1.88 1.90 27.86
N MET A 161 1.53 0.62 27.91
CA MET A 161 2.34 -0.42 28.58
C MET A 161 3.67 -0.67 27.86
N VAL A 162 3.68 -0.65 26.53
CA VAL A 162 4.92 -0.75 25.74
C VAL A 162 5.83 0.45 26.00
N LYS A 163 5.27 1.66 26.03
CA LYS A 163 6.02 2.88 26.38
C LYS A 163 6.64 2.77 27.77
N GLU A 164 5.84 2.37 28.75
CA GLU A 164 6.28 2.19 30.13
C GLU A 164 7.44 1.18 30.25
N LEU A 165 7.38 0.08 29.49
CA LEU A 165 8.46 -0.92 29.42
C LEU A 165 9.74 -0.38 28.77
N LEU A 166 9.62 0.44 27.72
CA LEU A 166 10.77 1.05 27.04
C LEU A 166 11.40 2.19 27.86
N GLU A 167 10.60 2.91 28.65
CA GLU A 167 11.05 3.98 29.54
C GLU A 167 11.68 3.44 30.82
N ASN A 168 11.00 2.52 31.50
CA ASN A 168 11.36 2.11 32.87
C ASN A 168 11.98 0.72 32.95
N GLY A 169 11.99 -0.04 31.84
CA GLY A 169 12.42 -1.43 31.81
C GLY A 169 11.46 -2.41 32.50
N LYS A 170 10.45 -1.92 33.22
CA LYS A 170 9.50 -2.71 34.01
C LYS A 170 8.18 -1.98 34.18
N THR A 171 7.07 -2.72 34.30
CA THR A 171 5.76 -2.13 34.64
C THR A 171 5.71 -1.71 36.11
N LYS A 172 5.10 -0.57 36.42
CA LYS A 172 5.01 -0.05 37.80
C LYS A 172 4.20 -0.95 38.72
N GLU A 173 3.16 -1.59 38.19
CA GLU A 173 2.26 -2.47 38.92
C GLU A 173 2.21 -3.87 38.29
N LYS A 174 1.74 -4.85 39.07
CA LYS A 174 1.42 -6.18 38.55
C LYS A 174 0.22 -6.10 37.62
N ILE A 175 0.40 -6.59 36.41
CA ILE A 175 -0.70 -6.71 35.45
C ILE A 175 -1.47 -7.97 35.79
N THR A 176 -2.78 -7.84 35.94
CA THR A 176 -3.68 -8.93 36.29
C THR A 176 -4.29 -9.59 35.05
N GLY A 177 -4.66 -10.86 35.18
CA GLY A 177 -5.47 -11.57 34.19
C GLY A 177 -4.66 -12.20 33.04
N PHE A 178 -3.37 -12.46 33.24
CA PHE A 178 -2.66 -13.40 32.37
C PHE A 178 -3.20 -14.81 32.56
N ILE A 179 -3.08 -15.63 31.52
CA ILE A 179 -3.56 -17.02 31.49
C ILE A 179 -2.36 -17.95 31.32
N SER A 180 -2.21 -18.91 32.23
CA SER A 180 -1.15 -19.94 32.17
C SER A 180 -1.49 -21.02 31.14
N LYS A 181 -0.55 -21.93 30.89
CA LYS A 181 -0.81 -23.10 30.04
C LYS A 181 -1.94 -23.99 30.58
N ASP A 182 -2.08 -24.06 31.90
CA ASP A 182 -3.15 -24.79 32.60
C ASP A 182 -4.44 -23.97 32.74
N ASN A 183 -4.59 -22.89 31.94
CA ASN A 183 -5.74 -22.00 31.95
C ASN A 183 -6.02 -21.30 33.29
N LYS A 184 -5.01 -21.17 34.17
CA LYS A 184 -5.12 -20.45 35.45
C LYS A 184 -4.78 -18.98 35.28
N LYS A 185 -5.56 -18.10 35.93
CA LYS A 185 -5.30 -16.66 35.96
C LYS A 185 -4.18 -16.33 36.94
N TYR A 186 -3.28 -15.43 36.56
CA TYR A 186 -2.24 -14.92 37.45
C TYR A 186 -1.94 -13.44 37.17
N SER A 187 -1.18 -12.85 38.08
CA SER A 187 -0.68 -11.48 37.99
C SER A 187 0.84 -11.48 37.99
N ALA A 188 1.45 -10.63 37.17
CA ALA A 188 2.91 -10.52 37.07
C ALA A 188 3.31 -9.11 36.66
N PHE A 189 4.52 -8.69 37.03
CA PHE A 189 5.20 -7.58 36.37
C PHE A 189 5.70 -8.04 35.00
N LEU A 190 5.70 -7.12 34.04
CA LEU A 190 6.44 -7.32 32.79
C LEU A 190 7.78 -6.59 32.90
N ILE A 191 8.84 -7.25 32.44
CA ILE A 191 10.21 -6.72 32.41
C ILE A 191 10.72 -6.77 30.98
N PHE A 192 11.24 -5.67 30.49
CA PHE A 192 11.95 -5.63 29.22
C PHE A 192 13.42 -6.04 29.41
N ASP A 193 13.77 -7.20 28.87
CA ASP A 193 15.16 -7.63 28.76
C ASP A 193 15.78 -6.99 27.52
N SER A 194 16.46 -5.86 27.72
CA SER A 194 17.08 -5.08 26.65
C SER A 194 18.21 -5.82 25.93
N LYS A 195 18.86 -6.79 26.58
CA LYS A 195 19.93 -7.60 25.98
C LYS A 195 19.38 -8.59 24.98
N ASN A 196 18.29 -9.28 25.34
CA ASN A 196 17.67 -10.29 24.49
C ASN A 196 16.51 -9.75 23.65
N LYS A 197 16.15 -8.47 23.83
CA LYS A 197 15.03 -7.77 23.17
C LYS A 197 13.67 -8.46 23.35
N ILE A 198 13.42 -9.01 24.54
CA ILE A 198 12.19 -9.76 24.88
C ILE A 198 11.54 -9.24 26.16
N ILE A 199 10.25 -9.57 26.35
CA ILE A 199 9.54 -9.31 27.60
C ILE A 199 9.51 -10.58 28.46
N LYS A 200 9.95 -10.45 29.71
CA LYS A 200 9.89 -11.49 30.75
C LYS A 200 8.78 -11.17 31.76
N LYS A 201 8.36 -12.20 32.51
CA LYS A 201 7.40 -12.06 33.61
C LYS A 201 8.11 -12.27 34.94
N GLU A 202 7.80 -11.42 35.90
CA GLU A 202 8.23 -11.55 37.30
C GLU A 202 6.98 -11.59 38.19
N PHE A 203 6.88 -12.63 39.03
CA PHE A 203 5.67 -12.98 39.77
C PHE A 203 5.62 -12.35 41.16
#